data_AF-A0A4R4X4E9-F1
#
_entry.id   AF-A0A4R4X4E9-F1
#
_cell.length_a   1.000
_cell.length_b   1.000
_cell.length_c   1.000
_cell.angle_alpha   90.00
_cell.angle_beta   90.00
_cell.angle_gamma   90.00
#
_symmetry.space_group_name_H-M   'P 1'
#
loop_
_entity.id
_entity.type
_entity.pdbx_description
1 polymer ?
#
loop_
_entity_poly.entity_id
_entity_poly.type
_entity_poly.pdbx_seq_one_letter_code
_entity_poly.pdbx_strand_id
1 'polypeptide(L)'
;MTQRKPPGMKTQDWVEAQIQQAQKAGEFDDLAGAGKPLKLPDGHDPDWWVKDYLRREQLDVEALLPAAVQLRKEKQQVHEKVARMRRESEVRDYLADLNQRILVSIRDTTGPVVPVGTVDEEEILEHWRTHRPEPTRVHEAKPADEPRKKSVWQRLFS
;
A
#
# COMPACT_ATOMS: atom_id res chain seq x y z
N MET A 1 25.40 -18.36 -6.75
CA MET A 1 24.99 -19.35 -7.77
C MET A 1 24.81 -20.69 -7.07
N THR A 2 23.58 -21.21 -6.94
CA THR A 2 23.35 -22.50 -6.30
C THR A 2 23.69 -23.63 -7.27
N GLN A 3 24.55 -24.58 -6.87
CA GLN A 3 24.89 -25.73 -7.70
C GLN A 3 23.68 -26.68 -7.78
N ARG A 4 23.56 -27.45 -8.86
CA ARG A 4 22.52 -28.50 -8.97
C ARG A 4 23.00 -29.79 -8.31
N LYS A 5 22.06 -30.52 -7.73
CA LYS A 5 22.30 -31.88 -7.21
C LYS A 5 22.82 -32.82 -8.33
N PRO A 6 23.91 -33.58 -8.10
CA PRO A 6 24.36 -34.62 -9.02
C PRO A 6 23.34 -35.75 -9.20
N PRO A 7 23.24 -36.35 -10.40
CA PRO A 7 22.41 -37.52 -10.62
C PRO A 7 22.93 -38.71 -9.79
N GLY A 8 22.01 -39.52 -9.24
CA GLY A 8 22.35 -40.70 -8.42
C GLY A 8 22.65 -40.42 -6.93
N MET A 9 22.81 -39.15 -6.54
CA MET A 9 23.03 -38.78 -5.13
C MET A 9 21.71 -38.54 -4.39
N LYS A 10 21.61 -38.97 -3.13
CA LYS A 10 20.46 -38.64 -2.27
C LYS A 10 20.46 -37.15 -1.95
N THR A 11 19.28 -36.57 -1.80
CA THR A 11 19.13 -35.13 -1.52
C THR A 11 19.76 -34.76 -0.17
N GLN A 12 19.59 -35.60 0.85
CA GLN A 12 20.20 -35.39 2.16
C GLN A 12 21.73 -35.36 2.09
N ASP A 13 22.35 -36.33 1.41
CA ASP A 13 23.82 -36.39 1.25
C ASP A 13 24.35 -35.17 0.50
N TRP A 14 23.61 -34.69 -0.51
CA TRP A 14 23.99 -33.50 -1.25
C TRP A 14 23.86 -32.22 -0.42
N VAL A 15 22.78 -32.06 0.36
CA VAL A 15 22.60 -30.93 1.28
C VAL A 15 23.70 -30.92 2.33
N GLU A 16 24.00 -32.08 2.94
CA GLU A 16 25.07 -32.22 3.92
C GLU A 16 26.43 -31.82 3.30
N ALA A 17 26.74 -32.29 2.09
CA ALA A 17 27.97 -31.93 1.40
C ALA A 17 28.10 -30.41 1.15
N GLN A 18 27.00 -29.73 0.81
CA GLN A 18 26.98 -28.27 0.65
C GLN A 18 27.20 -27.54 1.99
N ILE A 19 26.57 -27.99 3.08
CA ILE A 19 26.77 -27.42 4.42
C ILE A 19 28.22 -27.56 4.85
N GLN A 20 28.79 -28.76 4.72
CA GLN A 20 30.19 -29.04 5.07
C GLN A 20 31.17 -28.19 4.24
N GLN A 21 30.88 -28.01 2.95
CA GLN A 21 31.69 -27.15 2.08
C GLN A 21 31.63 -25.68 2.54
N ALA A 22 30.44 -25.15 2.83
CA ALA A 22 30.25 -23.77 3.29
C ALA A 22 30.92 -23.53 4.66
N GLN A 23 30.86 -24.50 5.58
CA GLN A 23 31.59 -24.46 6.84
C GLN A 23 33.11 -24.40 6.63
N LYS A 24 33.67 -25.26 5.76
CA LYS A 24 35.11 -25.24 5.43
C LYS A 24 35.56 -23.95 4.77
N ALA A 25 34.66 -23.30 4.03
CA ALA A 25 34.91 -22.02 3.39
C ALA A 25 34.77 -20.83 4.37
N GLY A 26 34.35 -21.07 5.61
CA GLY A 26 34.13 -20.01 6.61
C GLY A 26 32.91 -19.14 6.32
N GLU A 27 31.96 -19.59 5.48
CA GLU A 27 30.76 -18.79 5.16
C GLU A 27 29.83 -18.56 6.38
N PHE A 28 30.03 -19.34 7.45
CA PHE A 28 29.34 -19.19 8.72
C PHE A 28 30.17 -18.46 9.80
N ASP A 29 31.39 -18.01 9.48
CA ASP A 29 32.24 -17.23 10.37
C ASP A 29 31.84 -15.74 10.32
N ASP A 30 32.10 -15.00 11.41
CA ASP A 30 31.87 -13.54 11.53
C ASP A 30 30.47 -13.04 11.13
N LEU A 31 29.44 -13.88 11.30
CA LEU A 31 28.05 -13.49 11.05
C LEU A 31 27.68 -12.27 11.90
N ALA A 32 26.92 -11.34 11.33
CA ALA A 32 26.54 -10.09 12.00
C ALA A 32 25.85 -10.29 13.37
N GLY A 33 25.25 -11.46 13.60
CA GLY A 33 24.62 -11.88 14.86
C GLY A 33 25.43 -12.84 15.74
N ALA A 34 26.63 -13.26 15.33
CA ALA A 34 27.43 -14.24 16.05
C ALA A 34 27.76 -13.75 17.48
N GLY A 35 27.48 -14.59 18.48
CA GLY A 35 27.70 -14.30 19.90
C GLY A 35 26.78 -13.25 20.52
N LYS A 36 25.86 -12.64 19.76
CA LYS A 36 24.91 -11.65 20.29
C LYS A 36 23.66 -12.36 20.85
N PRO A 37 23.07 -11.87 21.96
CA PRO A 37 21.85 -12.45 22.50
C PRO A 37 20.69 -12.33 21.51
N LEU A 38 19.89 -13.38 21.39
CA LEU A 38 18.65 -13.34 20.62
C LEU A 38 17.62 -12.45 21.33
N LYS A 39 16.98 -11.56 20.56
CA LYS A 39 15.89 -10.71 21.05
C LYS A 39 14.58 -11.49 20.99
N LEU A 40 14.39 -12.40 21.94
CA LEU A 40 13.18 -13.21 22.05
C LEU A 40 12.09 -12.44 22.82
N PRO A 41 10.80 -12.66 22.51
CA PRO A 41 9.71 -12.15 23.34
C PRO A 41 9.64 -12.88 24.68
N ASP A 42 9.08 -12.21 25.70
CA ASP A 42 8.94 -12.76 27.06
C ASP A 42 7.95 -13.95 27.14
N GLY A 43 7.08 -14.10 26.15
CA GLY A 43 6.08 -15.15 26.05
C GLY A 43 6.26 -16.05 24.83
N HIS A 44 5.67 -17.24 24.86
CA HIS A 44 5.68 -18.14 23.71
C HIS A 44 4.86 -17.57 22.55
N ASP A 45 5.56 -17.18 21.48
CA ASP A 45 4.98 -16.70 20.23
C ASP A 45 5.65 -17.46 19.08
N PRO A 46 5.00 -18.42 18.41
CA PRO A 46 5.61 -19.18 17.32
C PRO A 46 6.01 -18.30 16.13
N ASP A 47 5.37 -17.14 15.97
CA ASP A 47 5.56 -16.22 14.85
C ASP A 47 6.54 -15.07 15.18
N TRP A 48 7.24 -15.15 16.31
CA TRP A 48 8.11 -14.07 16.80
C TRP A 48 9.15 -13.61 15.76
N TRP A 49 9.73 -14.57 15.04
CA TRP A 49 10.78 -14.34 14.04
C TRP A 49 10.22 -13.68 12.78
N VAL A 50 8.99 -14.02 12.37
CA VAL A 50 8.30 -13.38 11.24
C VAL A 50 8.04 -11.93 11.59
N LYS A 51 7.49 -11.67 12.78
CA LYS A 51 7.20 -10.32 13.26
C LYS A 51 8.45 -9.46 13.38
N ASP A 52 9.54 -10.05 13.87
CA ASP A 52 10.85 -9.40 13.95
C ASP A 52 11.43 -9.12 12.55
N TYR A 53 11.32 -10.05 11.61
CA TYR A 53 11.74 -9.86 10.21
C TYR A 53 10.94 -8.74 9.53
N LEU A 54 9.62 -8.76 9.62
CA LEU A 54 8.75 -7.70 9.07
C LEU A 54 9.14 -6.32 9.60
N ARG A 55 9.47 -6.23 10.90
CA ARG A 55 9.93 -4.98 11.52
C ARG A 55 11.31 -4.56 11.03
N ARG A 56 12.27 -5.49 10.95
CA ARG A 56 13.65 -5.23 10.51
C ARG A 56 13.71 -4.76 9.07
N GLU A 57 12.88 -5.33 8.20
CA GLU A 57 12.83 -5.00 6.78
C GLU A 57 11.84 -3.88 6.43
N GLN A 58 11.16 -3.28 7.43
CA GLN A 58 10.09 -2.29 7.26
C GLN A 58 9.04 -2.71 6.22
N LEU A 59 8.67 -3.99 6.22
CA LEU A 59 7.68 -4.51 5.28
C LEU A 59 6.29 -4.04 5.68
N ASP A 60 5.50 -3.65 4.67
CA ASP A 60 4.12 -3.24 4.89
C ASP A 60 3.27 -4.45 5.30
N VAL A 61 2.91 -4.49 6.58
CA VAL A 61 2.09 -5.56 7.16
C VAL A 61 0.67 -5.52 6.61
N GLU A 62 0.19 -4.36 6.18
CA GLU A 62 -1.17 -4.19 5.66
C GLU A 62 -1.35 -4.93 4.33
N ALA A 63 -0.32 -4.90 3.49
CA ALA A 63 -0.30 -5.61 2.20
C ALA A 63 -0.36 -7.14 2.36
N LEU A 64 0.01 -7.67 3.53
CA LEU A 64 -0.02 -9.10 3.84
C LEU A 64 -1.36 -9.58 4.42
N LEU A 65 -2.27 -8.66 4.74
CA LEU A 65 -3.57 -9.02 5.32
C LEU A 65 -4.46 -9.69 4.28
N PRO A 66 -5.39 -10.58 4.69
CA PRO A 66 -6.45 -11.05 3.80
C PRO A 66 -7.26 -9.88 3.22
N ALA A 67 -7.71 -10.01 1.98
CA ALA A 67 -8.42 -8.95 1.25
C ALA A 67 -9.61 -8.35 2.04
N ALA A 68 -10.40 -9.20 2.70
CA ALA A 68 -11.55 -8.75 3.49
C ALA A 68 -11.14 -7.87 4.70
N VAL A 69 -9.98 -8.14 5.32
CA VAL A 69 -9.44 -7.32 6.41
C VAL A 69 -8.94 -5.98 5.88
N GLN A 70 -8.24 -5.99 4.73
CA GLN A 70 -7.81 -4.76 4.07
C GLN A 70 -9.00 -3.85 3.73
N LEU A 71 -10.07 -4.41 3.16
CA LEU A 71 -11.28 -3.67 2.80
C LEU A 71 -12.01 -3.10 4.02
N ARG A 72 -12.05 -3.84 5.14
CA ARG A 72 -12.62 -3.33 6.39
C ARG A 72 -11.86 -2.10 6.90
N LYS A 73 -10.53 -2.16 6.85
CA LYS A 73 -9.68 -1.05 7.27
C LYS A 73 -9.80 0.14 6.33
N GLU A 74 -9.78 -0.10 5.02
CA GLU A 74 -10.00 0.94 4.02
C GLU A 74 -11.35 1.63 4.21
N LYS A 75 -12.42 0.87 4.48
CA LYS A 75 -13.74 1.40 4.80
C LYS A 75 -13.72 2.33 6.03
N GLN A 76 -12.99 1.98 7.09
CA GLN A 76 -12.86 2.83 8.28
C GLN A 76 -12.17 4.16 7.99
N GLN A 77 -11.31 4.20 6.98
CA GLN A 77 -10.53 5.38 6.59
C GLN A 77 -11.18 6.18 5.45
N VAL A 78 -12.39 5.82 5.00
CA VAL A 78 -13.05 6.47 3.86
C VAL A 78 -13.14 7.97 4.03
N HIS A 79 -13.63 8.46 5.17
CA HIS A 79 -13.77 9.89 5.43
C HIS A 79 -12.42 10.65 5.31
N GLU A 80 -11.34 10.07 5.84
CA GLU A 80 -10.00 10.65 5.76
C GLU A 80 -9.47 10.66 4.31
N LYS A 81 -9.71 9.58 3.56
CA LYS A 81 -9.29 9.46 2.16
C LYS A 81 -10.03 10.45 1.27
N VAL A 82 -11.36 10.53 1.38
CA VAL A 82 -12.17 11.44 0.54
C VAL A 82 -11.90 12.90 0.89
N ALA A 83 -11.59 13.22 2.14
CA ALA A 83 -11.23 14.59 2.55
C ALA A 83 -10.00 15.14 1.81
N ARG A 84 -9.11 14.28 1.30
CA ARG A 84 -7.93 14.68 0.51
C ARG A 84 -8.23 14.86 -0.99
N MET A 85 -9.38 14.39 -1.46
CA MET A 85 -9.77 14.44 -2.88
C MET A 85 -10.32 15.82 -3.25
N ARG A 86 -10.05 16.26 -4.49
CA ARG A 86 -10.41 17.61 -4.94
C ARG A 86 -11.64 17.63 -5.82
N ARG A 87 -12.01 16.55 -6.49
CA ARG A 87 -13.16 16.55 -7.39
C ARG A 87 -14.22 15.60 -6.87
N GLU A 88 -15.48 15.97 -7.04
CA GLU A 88 -16.58 15.09 -6.65
C GLU A 88 -16.56 13.79 -7.47
N SER A 89 -16.19 13.87 -8.75
CA SER A 89 -15.99 12.70 -9.59
C SER A 89 -14.95 11.74 -9.01
N GLU A 90 -13.83 12.24 -8.47
CA GLU A 90 -12.80 11.40 -7.84
C GLU A 90 -13.35 10.66 -6.61
N VAL A 91 -14.17 11.33 -5.81
CA VAL A 91 -14.81 10.72 -4.64
C VAL A 91 -15.78 9.63 -5.08
N ARG A 92 -16.64 9.91 -6.07
CA ARG A 92 -17.61 8.94 -6.59
C ARG A 92 -16.93 7.72 -7.20
N ASP A 93 -15.90 7.93 -8.02
CA ASP A 93 -15.13 6.85 -8.64
C ASP A 93 -14.46 5.97 -7.58
N TYR A 94 -13.87 6.56 -6.54
CA TYR A 94 -13.27 5.83 -5.42
C TYR A 94 -14.28 5.01 -4.62
N LEU A 95 -15.44 5.59 -4.29
CA LEU A 95 -16.47 4.90 -3.52
C LEU A 95 -17.09 3.75 -4.32
N ALA A 96 -17.31 3.95 -5.62
CA ALA A 96 -17.79 2.91 -6.52
C ALA A 96 -16.78 1.74 -6.63
N ASP A 97 -15.49 2.03 -6.78
CA ASP A 97 -14.43 1.00 -6.78
C ASP A 97 -14.39 0.22 -5.46
N LEU A 98 -14.42 0.92 -4.33
CA LEU A 98 -14.42 0.30 -3.01
C LEU A 98 -15.64 -0.62 -2.84
N ASN A 99 -16.83 -0.16 -3.21
CA ASN A 99 -18.05 -0.96 -3.16
C ASN A 99 -17.97 -2.19 -4.06
N GLN A 100 -17.44 -2.07 -5.29
CA GLN A 100 -17.22 -3.21 -6.18
C GLN A 100 -16.27 -4.24 -5.55
N ARG A 101 -15.14 -3.81 -4.98
CA ARG A 101 -14.17 -4.69 -4.32
C ARG A 101 -14.78 -5.38 -3.09
N ILE A 102 -15.60 -4.68 -2.32
CA ILE A 102 -16.36 -5.25 -1.19
C ILE A 102 -17.31 -6.35 -1.70
N LEU A 103 -18.07 -6.09 -2.77
CA LEU A 103 -19.01 -7.09 -3.33
C LEU A 103 -18.29 -8.33 -3.85
N VAL A 104 -17.12 -8.18 -4.49
CA VAL A 104 -16.28 -9.31 -4.91
C VAL A 104 -15.81 -10.10 -3.69
N SER A 105 -15.30 -9.42 -2.66
CA SER A 105 -14.83 -10.08 -1.44
C SER A 105 -15.94 -10.79 -0.66
N ILE A 106 -17.18 -10.31 -0.70
CA ILE A 106 -18.32 -11.00 -0.07
C ILE A 106 -18.64 -12.32 -0.78
N ARG A 107 -18.43 -12.37 -2.11
CA ARG A 107 -18.65 -13.57 -2.92
C ARG A 107 -17.50 -14.57 -2.83
N ASP A 108 -16.31 -14.10 -2.50
CA ASP A 108 -15.14 -14.95 -2.29
C ASP A 108 -15.14 -15.51 -0.85
N THR A 109 -15.60 -16.75 -0.70
CA THR A 109 -15.62 -17.46 0.59
C THR A 109 -14.28 -18.15 0.89
N THR A 110 -13.21 -17.82 0.17
CA THR A 110 -11.89 -18.41 0.40
C THR A 110 -11.23 -17.76 1.61
N GLY A 111 -11.03 -18.54 2.68
CA GLY A 111 -10.36 -18.07 3.90
C GLY A 111 -11.31 -17.43 4.92
N PRO A 112 -10.80 -16.60 5.85
CA PRO A 112 -11.59 -16.00 6.92
C PRO A 112 -12.68 -15.06 6.39
N VAL A 113 -13.95 -15.37 6.67
CA VAL A 113 -15.08 -14.52 6.31
C VAL A 113 -15.17 -13.34 7.29
N VAL A 114 -14.77 -12.16 6.83
CA VAL A 114 -14.91 -10.92 7.59
C VAL A 114 -16.11 -10.14 7.03
N PRO A 115 -17.16 -9.88 7.83
CA PRO A 115 -18.31 -9.13 7.35
C PRO A 115 -17.92 -7.67 7.08
N VAL A 116 -17.98 -7.27 5.82
CA VAL A 116 -17.76 -5.89 5.36
C VAL A 116 -18.95 -5.51 4.50
N GLY A 117 -19.83 -4.63 4.99
CA GLY A 117 -20.91 -4.06 4.18
C GLY A 117 -20.39 -2.95 3.26
N THR A 118 -21.12 -2.66 2.19
CA THR A 118 -20.87 -1.49 1.32
C THR A 118 -20.97 -0.18 2.09
N VAL A 119 -20.46 0.89 1.48
CA VAL A 119 -20.57 2.26 1.98
C VAL A 119 -21.73 2.94 1.25
N ASP A 120 -22.50 3.78 1.97
CA ASP A 120 -23.49 4.66 1.35
C ASP A 120 -22.76 5.81 0.65
N GLU A 121 -22.80 5.83 -0.68
CA GLU A 121 -22.04 6.80 -1.46
C GLU A 121 -22.58 8.22 -1.30
N GLU A 122 -23.90 8.39 -1.21
CA GLU A 122 -24.51 9.71 -1.13
C GLU A 122 -24.31 10.31 0.26
N GLU A 123 -24.39 9.52 1.34
CA GLU A 123 -24.07 9.98 2.69
C GLU A 123 -22.62 10.51 2.78
N ILE A 124 -21.66 9.78 2.23
CA ILE A 124 -20.25 10.21 2.25
C ILE A 124 -20.03 11.45 1.38
N LEU A 125 -20.70 11.54 0.23
CA LEU A 125 -20.60 12.70 -0.65
C LEU A 125 -21.17 13.96 0.00
N GLU A 126 -22.32 13.87 0.67
CA GLU A 126 -22.91 14.97 1.44
C GLU A 126 -21.98 15.42 2.56
N HIS A 127 -21.43 14.49 3.33
CA HIS A 127 -20.43 14.78 4.36
C HIS A 127 -19.19 15.46 3.75
N TRP A 128 -18.69 14.98 2.62
CA TRP A 128 -17.54 15.58 1.96
C TRP A 128 -17.80 17.00 1.44
N ARG A 129 -18.98 17.25 0.85
CA ARG A 129 -19.36 18.60 0.36
C ARG A 129 -19.46 19.61 1.51
N THR A 130 -20.02 19.20 2.65
CA THR A 130 -20.23 20.07 3.83
C THR A 130 -18.95 20.41 4.57
N HIS A 131 -17.99 19.49 4.61
CA HIS A 131 -16.71 19.68 5.32
C HIS A 131 -15.61 20.26 4.45
N ARG A 132 -15.92 20.56 3.19
CA ARG A 132 -14.97 21.21 2.29
C ARG A 132 -14.91 22.69 2.65
N PRO A 133 -13.72 23.25 2.98
CA PRO A 133 -13.59 24.70 3.01
C PRO A 133 -14.00 25.21 1.63
N GLU A 134 -14.88 26.22 1.60
CA GLU A 134 -15.28 26.88 0.36
C GLU A 134 -14.01 27.05 -0.46
N PRO A 135 -13.96 26.58 -1.72
CA PRO A 135 -12.80 26.86 -2.54
C PRO A 135 -12.62 28.36 -2.44
N THR A 136 -11.46 28.81 -1.96
CA THR A 136 -11.11 30.21 -2.02
C THR A 136 -11.31 30.55 -3.49
N ARG A 137 -12.45 31.18 -3.79
CA ARG A 137 -12.62 31.89 -5.03
C ARG A 137 -11.55 32.95 -4.86
N VAL A 138 -10.37 32.66 -5.40
CA VAL A 138 -9.56 33.72 -5.95
C VAL A 138 -10.50 34.30 -7.00
N HIS A 139 -11.35 35.23 -6.55
CA HIS A 139 -11.76 36.32 -7.40
C HIS A 139 -10.42 36.88 -7.84
N GLU A 140 -9.91 36.38 -8.96
CA GLU A 140 -9.16 37.21 -9.86
C GLU A 140 -10.06 38.41 -10.06
N ALA A 141 -9.81 39.43 -9.26
CA ALA A 141 -10.25 40.78 -9.52
C ALA A 141 -9.77 41.02 -10.95
N LYS A 142 -10.70 40.87 -11.89
CA LYS A 142 -10.52 41.21 -13.28
C LYS A 142 -9.85 42.60 -13.26
N PRO A 143 -8.58 42.75 -13.66
CA PRO A 143 -7.98 44.07 -13.65
C PRO A 143 -8.85 44.94 -14.56
N ALA A 144 -9.37 46.01 -13.97
CA ALA A 144 -10.12 47.02 -14.69
C ALA A 144 -9.26 47.51 -15.86
N ASP A 145 -9.84 47.47 -17.06
CA ASP A 145 -9.39 48.06 -18.32
C ASP A 145 -7.92 48.50 -18.40
N GLU A 146 -7.05 47.57 -18.83
CA GLU A 146 -5.84 47.97 -19.56
C GLU A 146 -6.17 48.10 -21.05
N PRO A 147 -5.72 49.18 -21.72
CA PRO A 147 -5.98 49.36 -23.14
C PRO A 147 -5.31 48.23 -23.95
N ARG A 148 -6.13 47.43 -24.64
CA ARG A 148 -5.68 46.37 -25.55
C ARG A 148 -4.67 46.93 -26.56
N LYS A 149 -3.39 46.60 -26.38
CA LYS A 149 -2.34 46.94 -27.34
C LYS A 149 -2.66 46.26 -28.67
N LYS A 150 -2.82 47.07 -29.73
CA LYS A 150 -3.14 46.60 -31.09
C LYS A 150 -2.13 45.53 -31.53
N SER A 151 -2.68 44.43 -32.04
CA SER A 151 -1.93 43.29 -32.58
C SER A 151 -1.02 43.73 -33.72
N VAL A 152 0.15 43.10 -33.82
CA VAL A 152 1.14 43.30 -34.90
C VAL A 152 0.51 43.18 -36.29
N TRP A 153 -0.51 42.33 -36.42
CA TRP A 153 -1.27 42.14 -37.66
C TRP A 153 -2.15 43.34 -38.05
N GLN A 154 -2.59 44.16 -37.09
CA GLN A 154 -3.36 45.39 -37.35
C GLN A 154 -2.46 46.57 -37.78
N ARG A 155 -1.13 46.43 -37.73
CA ARG A 155 -0.18 47.46 -38.20
C ARG A 155 0.31 47.24 -39.63
N LEU A 156 0.09 46.05 -40.20
CA LEU A 156 0.58 45.69 -41.54
C LEU A 156 -0.48 45.89 -42.66
N PHE A 157 -1.71 46.24 -42.30
CA PHE A 157 -2.82 46.44 -43.24
C PHE A 157 -3.54 47.79 -43.07
N SER A 158 -2.81 48.82 -42.59
CA SER A 158 -3.30 50.21 -42.56
C SER A 158 -2.30 51.16 -43.20
#